data_AF-G0HKT7-F1
#
_entry.id   AF-G0HKT7-F1
#
_cell.length_a   1.000
_cell.length_b   1.000
_cell.length_c   1.000
_cell.angle_alpha   90.00
_cell.angle_beta   90.00
_cell.angle_gamma   90.00
#
_symmetry.space_group_name_H-M   'P 1'
#
loop_
_entity.id
_entity.type
_entity.pdbx_description
1 polymer ?
#
loop_
_entity_poly.entity_id
_entity_poly.type
_entity_poly.pdbx_seq_one_letter_code
_entity_poly.pdbx_strand_id
1 'polypeptide(L)'
;MEKSSYEKELNQVKEWFISLIDSVREEYPMLNSIKNLDDIKKEDLEDPLNLMKLVYLEPFRYPCQIEVFWMSKPCEWQIIVTTHDPERDDKEVIVHGPYLGHEFLYRINEVLNSEGWWKKEFPSDFKDYLKKFDIFTVEELPAGTNIGFSDGENLTYADVFAKFLSLFLYSYRYSPLFGTVMVEPFTVGMYFTKRTVFLPPDGQIDVFFGNIAELDQKKLLEELRELLDSAMSLAKTAPKENNKESRSFSDSIEIVGYAAYLYPPVWVFEKPMRNFHEHVLLKPIISPSPSEKFKIGEIEIEIKNNGMILVLTRSREEARKVINLITSLLTIFVGNANFFATRYSDLKEVYYPRKPPRFYIFRSYIPSDESQPIYKYIHRSIISAPHTRPILGVDAIKKAVGYAETVYTDEDLTTILILFLEAYSHYLESEFNQSFIMGWVGLERLISRFWRRLWVDKKLSKNRKEKLDQWELHKKLEVLELHGIIEGNIYNTIKNLNGKRNDLIHHARPINKGDARMLLDTLKNLLKSEIENIYGD
;
A
#
# COMPACT_ATOMS: atom_id res chain seq x y z
N MET A 1 5.95 17.05 -44.33
CA MET A 1 6.06 18.51 -44.08
C MET A 1 6.29 18.80 -42.60
N GLU A 2 6.88 17.89 -41.82
CA GLU A 2 6.73 17.92 -40.34
C GLU A 2 8.02 18.25 -39.58
N LYS A 3 9.20 17.75 -39.97
CA LYS A 3 10.44 18.02 -39.22
C LYS A 3 10.85 19.50 -39.19
N SER A 4 10.75 20.20 -40.32
CA SER A 4 11.13 21.61 -40.42
C SER A 4 10.21 22.55 -39.63
N SER A 5 8.95 22.15 -39.39
CA SER A 5 8.03 22.93 -38.54
C SER A 5 8.40 22.78 -37.06
N TYR A 6 8.70 21.56 -36.63
CA TYR A 6 9.09 21.29 -35.23
C TYR A 6 10.40 21.95 -34.86
N GLU A 7 11.43 21.89 -35.73
CA GLU A 7 12.71 22.56 -35.45
C GLU A 7 12.53 24.07 -35.24
N LYS A 8 11.62 24.69 -36.01
CA LYS A 8 11.29 26.11 -35.85
C LYS A 8 10.63 26.40 -34.50
N GLU A 9 9.65 25.59 -34.11
CA GLU A 9 8.96 25.70 -32.82
C GLU A 9 9.91 25.49 -31.63
N LEU A 10 10.81 24.51 -31.71
CA LEU A 10 11.82 24.27 -30.68
C LEU A 10 12.79 25.44 -30.54
N ASN A 11 13.26 25.99 -31.65
CA ASN A 11 14.11 27.17 -31.63
C ASN A 11 13.38 28.40 -31.08
N GLN A 12 12.10 28.57 -31.39
CA GLN A 12 11.28 29.65 -30.84
C GLN A 12 11.17 29.57 -29.31
N VAL A 13 10.93 28.38 -28.75
CA VAL A 13 10.90 28.17 -27.29
C VAL A 13 12.27 28.48 -26.67
N LYS A 14 13.37 28.05 -27.30
CA LYS A 14 14.73 28.34 -26.83
C LYS A 14 15.03 29.84 -26.81
N GLU A 15 14.82 30.52 -27.93
CA GLU A 15 15.02 31.97 -28.06
C GLU A 15 14.15 32.74 -27.08
N TRP A 16 12.92 32.28 -26.86
CA TRP A 16 12.02 32.86 -25.87
C TRP A 16 12.63 32.81 -24.47
N PHE A 17 13.09 31.65 -23.99
CA PHE A 17 13.69 31.56 -22.65
C PHE A 17 14.98 32.37 -22.52
N ILE A 18 15.85 32.38 -23.54
CA ILE A 18 17.07 33.19 -23.53
C ILE A 18 16.73 34.67 -23.38
N SER A 19 15.80 35.17 -24.20
CA SER A 19 15.33 36.56 -24.14
C SER A 19 14.70 36.91 -22.77
N LEU A 20 13.95 35.98 -22.17
CA LEU A 20 13.38 36.16 -20.84
C LEU A 20 14.47 36.26 -19.77
N ILE A 21 15.45 35.35 -19.78
CA ILE A 21 16.58 35.37 -18.84
C ILE A 21 17.32 36.72 -18.94
N ASP A 22 17.59 37.18 -20.17
CA ASP A 22 18.25 38.47 -20.41
C ASP A 22 17.45 39.64 -19.85
N SER A 23 16.15 39.69 -20.15
CA SER A 23 15.27 40.77 -19.71
C SER A 23 15.12 40.83 -18.20
N VAL A 24 14.95 39.66 -17.55
CA VAL A 24 14.87 39.57 -16.08
C VAL A 24 16.19 40.01 -15.45
N ARG A 25 17.33 39.57 -15.97
CA ARG A 25 18.65 39.92 -15.42
C ARG A 25 19.06 41.37 -15.71
N GLU A 26 18.56 41.98 -16.77
CA GLU A 26 18.73 43.42 -17.04
C GLU A 26 17.95 44.26 -16.01
N GLU A 27 16.70 43.88 -15.73
CA GLU A 27 15.85 44.55 -14.74
C GLU A 27 16.33 44.32 -13.29
N TYR A 28 16.89 43.13 -13.04
CA TYR A 28 17.35 42.68 -11.73
C TYR A 28 18.84 42.28 -11.76
N PRO A 29 19.78 43.24 -11.87
CA PRO A 29 21.20 42.95 -12.06
C PRO A 29 21.84 42.09 -10.97
N MET A 30 21.27 42.08 -9.76
CA MET A 30 21.80 41.26 -8.66
C MET A 30 21.81 39.77 -9.00
N LEU A 31 20.90 39.30 -9.86
CA LEU A 31 20.82 37.90 -10.30
C LEU A 31 22.07 37.43 -11.07
N ASN A 32 22.82 38.36 -11.68
CA ASN A 32 24.09 38.03 -12.34
C ASN A 32 25.24 37.78 -11.34
N SER A 33 25.09 38.25 -10.10
CA SER A 33 26.14 38.20 -9.08
C SER A 33 26.00 37.05 -8.09
N ILE A 34 24.83 36.39 -8.03
CA ILE A 34 24.53 35.32 -7.08
C ILE A 34 24.84 33.98 -7.73
N LYS A 35 26.03 33.42 -7.45
CA LYS A 35 26.45 32.11 -7.99
C LYS A 35 25.96 30.95 -7.13
N ASN A 36 25.87 31.18 -5.81
CA ASN A 36 25.31 30.26 -4.83
C ASN A 36 24.39 31.03 -3.88
N LEU A 37 23.47 30.35 -3.19
CA LEU A 37 22.63 30.98 -2.16
C LEU A 37 23.46 31.63 -1.04
N ASP A 38 24.66 31.12 -0.76
CA ASP A 38 25.60 31.69 0.21
C ASP A 38 26.15 33.08 -0.21
N ASP A 39 26.03 33.45 -1.49
CA ASP A 39 26.42 34.78 -1.97
C ASP A 39 25.36 35.85 -1.64
N ILE A 40 24.16 35.46 -1.20
CA ILE A 40 23.09 36.37 -0.81
C ILE A 40 23.48 37.05 0.52
N LYS A 41 23.56 38.38 0.51
CA LYS A 41 23.91 39.11 1.73
C LYS A 41 22.81 38.95 2.76
N LYS A 42 23.19 38.83 4.04
CA LYS A 42 22.26 38.77 5.17
C LYS A 42 21.26 39.94 5.17
N GLU A 43 21.69 41.11 4.74
CA GLU A 43 20.86 42.31 4.58
C GLU A 43 19.72 42.11 3.56
N ASP A 44 19.94 41.33 2.50
CA ASP A 44 18.92 41.01 1.48
C ASP A 44 17.91 39.96 1.97
N LEU A 45 18.28 39.14 2.95
CA LEU A 45 17.37 38.17 3.58
C LEU A 45 16.52 38.81 4.69
N GLU A 46 17.01 39.90 5.30
CA GLU A 46 16.31 40.64 6.35
C GLU A 46 15.25 41.60 5.81
N ASP A 47 15.37 42.04 4.55
CA ASP A 47 14.32 42.77 3.85
C ASP A 47 13.33 41.77 3.20
N PRO A 48 12.07 41.71 3.66
CA PRO A 48 11.05 40.85 3.05
C PRO A 48 10.88 41.11 1.55
N LEU A 49 11.17 42.31 1.06
CA LEU A 49 11.12 42.65 -0.36
C LEU A 49 12.21 41.93 -1.16
N ASN A 50 13.45 42.00 -0.68
CA ASN A 50 14.56 41.34 -1.35
C ASN A 50 14.41 39.82 -1.23
N LEU A 51 13.94 39.30 -0.10
CA LEU A 51 13.63 37.89 0.07
C LEU A 51 12.55 37.42 -0.92
N MET A 52 11.46 38.17 -1.12
CA MET A 52 10.41 37.81 -2.07
C MET A 52 10.91 37.87 -3.51
N LYS A 53 11.64 38.94 -3.87
CA LYS A 53 12.29 39.04 -5.19
C LYS A 53 13.22 37.87 -5.43
N LEU A 54 14.03 37.50 -4.44
CA LEU A 54 14.89 36.34 -4.51
C LEU A 54 14.04 35.10 -4.74
N VAL A 55 13.03 34.79 -3.93
CA VAL A 55 12.21 33.58 -4.10
C VAL A 55 11.53 33.47 -5.48
N TYR A 56 11.01 34.56 -6.05
CA TYR A 56 10.33 34.51 -7.35
C TYR A 56 11.28 34.58 -8.56
N LEU A 57 12.44 35.22 -8.41
CA LEU A 57 13.40 35.46 -9.49
C LEU A 57 14.62 34.54 -9.43
N GLU A 58 14.78 33.77 -8.35
CA GLU A 58 15.82 32.76 -8.15
C GLU A 58 16.08 31.91 -9.40
N PRO A 59 15.04 31.42 -10.12
CA PRO A 59 15.26 30.56 -11.28
C PRO A 59 16.05 31.23 -12.42
N PHE A 60 16.09 32.55 -12.45
CA PHE A 60 16.79 33.31 -13.49
C PHE A 60 18.19 33.75 -13.05
N ARG A 61 18.71 33.33 -11.89
CA ARG A 61 20.06 33.71 -11.43
C ARG A 61 21.18 32.99 -12.18
N TYR A 62 22.41 33.47 -12.04
CA TYR A 62 23.58 32.92 -12.71
C TYR A 62 24.20 31.71 -11.94
N PRO A 63 24.68 30.66 -12.64
CA PRO A 63 24.36 30.32 -14.02
C PRO A 63 22.92 29.79 -14.11
N CYS A 64 22.20 29.98 -15.21
CA CYS A 64 20.83 29.47 -15.41
C CYS A 64 20.80 28.50 -16.57
N GLN A 65 20.33 27.27 -16.36
CA GLN A 65 19.99 26.35 -17.45
C GLN A 65 18.53 25.95 -17.37
N ILE A 66 17.89 25.79 -18.53
CA ILE A 66 16.47 25.44 -18.64
C ILE A 66 16.33 24.21 -19.53
N GLU A 67 15.74 23.15 -18.99
CA GLU A 67 15.30 21.98 -19.73
C GLU A 67 13.78 21.91 -19.81
N VAL A 68 13.23 21.84 -21.02
CA VAL A 68 11.79 21.84 -21.27
C VAL A 68 11.35 20.49 -21.79
N PHE A 69 10.46 19.79 -21.07
CA PHE A 69 9.81 18.57 -21.54
C PHE A 69 8.41 18.90 -22.05
N TRP A 70 8.23 18.84 -23.36
CA TRP A 70 7.02 19.33 -24.03
C TRP A 70 6.15 18.19 -24.54
N MET A 71 4.90 18.14 -24.08
CA MET A 71 3.85 17.28 -24.60
C MET A 71 2.86 18.13 -25.43
N SER A 72 2.61 17.80 -26.70
CA SER A 72 1.73 18.60 -27.57
C SER A 72 0.28 18.13 -27.60
N LYS A 73 0.02 16.83 -27.44
CA LYS A 73 -1.33 16.24 -27.56
C LYS A 73 -1.54 15.15 -26.51
N PRO A 74 -2.79 14.90 -26.04
CA PRO A 74 -4.04 15.55 -26.43
C PRO A 74 -4.29 16.91 -25.74
N CYS A 75 -3.52 17.22 -24.70
CA CYS A 75 -3.49 18.51 -24.03
C CYS A 75 -2.05 18.99 -24.10
N GLU A 76 -1.82 20.21 -24.55
CA GLU A 76 -0.48 20.76 -24.64
C GLU A 76 -0.01 21.21 -23.26
N TRP A 77 1.17 20.77 -22.85
CA TRP A 77 1.85 21.26 -21.65
C TRP A 77 3.36 21.01 -21.70
N GLN A 78 4.09 21.77 -20.90
CA GLN A 78 5.54 21.82 -20.82
C GLN A 78 5.96 21.71 -19.35
N ILE A 79 6.84 20.78 -19.01
CA ILE A 79 7.54 20.77 -17.71
C ILE A 79 8.86 21.49 -17.90
N ILE A 80 9.09 22.54 -17.11
CA ILE A 80 10.26 23.40 -17.19
C ILE A 80 11.14 23.09 -15.98
N VAL A 81 12.33 22.58 -16.23
CA VAL A 81 13.33 22.28 -15.22
C VAL A 81 14.40 23.36 -15.29
N THR A 82 14.50 24.17 -14.25
CA THR A 82 15.54 25.18 -14.11
C THR A 82 16.63 24.65 -13.19
N THR A 83 17.89 24.78 -13.59
CA THR A 83 19.05 24.39 -12.78
C THR A 83 20.09 25.50 -12.77
N HIS A 84 20.99 25.43 -11.79
CA HIS A 84 22.11 26.36 -11.64
C HIS A 84 23.42 25.58 -11.50
N ASP A 85 23.70 24.70 -12.46
CA ASP A 85 24.89 23.87 -12.45
C ASP A 85 26.10 24.67 -12.99
N PRO A 86 27.16 24.87 -12.18
CA PRO A 86 28.37 25.58 -12.63
C PRO A 86 29.17 24.82 -13.69
N GLU A 87 28.92 23.53 -13.89
CA GLU A 87 29.56 22.72 -14.93
C GLU A 87 28.88 22.86 -16.30
N ARG A 88 27.74 23.54 -16.36
CA ARG A 88 26.97 23.77 -17.60
C ARG A 88 27.05 25.23 -18.01
N ASP A 89 26.93 25.50 -19.31
CA ASP A 89 26.94 26.86 -19.84
C ASP A 89 25.76 27.68 -19.32
N ASP A 90 25.99 28.96 -19.04
CA ASP A 90 24.91 29.88 -18.66
C ASP A 90 23.99 30.13 -19.86
N LYS A 91 22.67 30.18 -19.59
CA LYS A 91 21.58 30.27 -20.58
C LYS A 91 21.49 29.07 -21.52
N GLU A 92 21.98 27.90 -21.11
CA GLU A 92 21.75 26.67 -21.84
C GLU A 92 20.25 26.31 -21.79
N VAL A 93 19.58 26.33 -22.95
CA VAL A 93 18.17 25.93 -23.09
C VAL A 93 18.04 24.70 -23.98
N ILE A 94 17.56 23.60 -23.39
CA ILE A 94 17.32 22.33 -24.07
C ILE A 94 15.81 22.06 -24.08
N VAL A 95 15.26 21.67 -25.24
CA VAL A 95 13.83 21.38 -25.38
C VAL A 95 13.66 19.95 -25.90
N HIS A 96 13.07 19.11 -25.06
CA HIS A 96 12.72 17.71 -25.30
C HIS A 96 11.24 17.62 -25.73
N GLY A 97 10.99 17.58 -27.03
CA GLY A 97 9.64 17.48 -27.58
C GLY A 97 9.49 18.21 -28.92
N PRO A 98 8.28 18.68 -29.26
CA PRO A 98 7.01 18.27 -28.66
C PRO A 98 6.76 16.77 -28.87
N TYR A 99 6.40 16.03 -27.81
CA TYR A 99 6.02 14.62 -27.90
C TYR A 99 4.50 14.45 -27.89
N LEU A 100 4.02 13.40 -28.56
CA LEU A 100 2.65 12.95 -28.38
C LEU A 100 2.50 12.32 -26.99
N GLY A 101 1.35 12.50 -26.34
CA GLY A 101 1.17 12.09 -24.94
C GLY A 101 1.30 10.60 -24.68
N HIS A 102 1.06 9.75 -25.69
CA HIS A 102 1.31 8.31 -25.58
C HIS A 102 2.79 7.94 -25.68
N GLU A 103 3.63 8.81 -26.22
CA GLU A 103 5.08 8.64 -26.35
C GLU A 103 5.85 9.35 -25.24
N PHE A 104 5.25 10.38 -24.63
CA PHE A 104 5.90 11.30 -23.71
C PHE A 104 6.69 10.60 -22.59
N LEU A 105 6.07 9.65 -21.88
CA LEU A 105 6.74 8.92 -20.80
C LEU A 105 7.92 8.07 -21.28
N TYR A 106 7.81 7.48 -22.47
CA TYR A 106 8.88 6.66 -23.04
C TYR A 106 10.06 7.54 -23.43
N ARG A 107 9.80 8.68 -24.08
CA ARG A 107 10.84 9.66 -24.48
C ARG A 107 11.54 10.30 -23.30
N ILE A 108 10.80 10.67 -22.26
CA ILE A 108 11.40 11.15 -21.01
C ILE A 108 12.30 10.09 -20.40
N ASN A 109 11.85 8.84 -20.35
CA ASN A 109 12.68 7.77 -19.79
C ASN A 109 13.99 7.59 -20.58
N GLU A 110 13.99 7.78 -21.90
CA GLU A 110 15.22 7.80 -22.71
C GLU A 110 16.15 8.95 -22.30
N VAL A 111 15.61 10.16 -22.10
CA VAL A 111 16.38 11.34 -21.65
C VAL A 111 16.98 11.11 -20.26
N LEU A 112 16.16 10.69 -19.30
CA LEU A 112 16.59 10.52 -17.90
C LEU A 112 17.62 9.38 -17.73
N ASN A 113 17.57 8.36 -18.60
CA ASN A 113 18.54 7.26 -18.56
C ASN A 113 19.77 7.47 -19.47
N SER A 114 19.77 8.53 -20.29
CA SER A 114 20.92 8.88 -21.11
C SER A 114 22.14 9.21 -20.25
N GLU A 115 23.34 9.04 -20.79
CA GLU A 115 24.55 9.52 -20.12
C GLU A 115 24.51 11.05 -20.08
N GLY A 116 24.53 11.64 -18.87
CA GLY A 116 24.41 13.09 -18.71
C GLY A 116 24.16 13.52 -17.27
N TRP A 117 23.87 14.81 -17.10
CA TRP A 117 23.69 15.46 -15.79
C TRP A 117 22.51 14.89 -14.99
N TRP A 118 21.53 14.26 -15.65
CA TRP A 118 20.42 13.56 -15.02
C TRP A 118 20.85 12.44 -14.05
N LYS A 119 22.03 11.83 -14.28
CA LYS A 119 22.62 10.81 -13.41
C LYS A 119 23.50 11.38 -12.29
N LYS A 120 23.72 12.70 -12.25
CA LYS A 120 24.48 13.36 -11.19
C LYS A 120 23.75 13.15 -9.87
N GLU A 121 24.49 12.67 -8.88
CA GLU A 121 23.97 12.47 -7.54
C GLU A 121 23.77 13.82 -6.85
N PHE A 122 22.70 13.93 -6.06
CA PHE A 122 22.50 15.07 -5.18
C PHE A 122 23.56 15.10 -4.08
N PRO A 123 23.92 16.31 -3.58
CA PRO A 123 24.73 16.47 -2.39
C PRO A 123 24.19 15.64 -1.21
N SER A 124 25.07 15.04 -0.40
CA SER A 124 24.67 14.11 0.67
C SER A 124 23.78 14.74 1.75
N ASP A 125 23.91 16.05 1.96
CA ASP A 125 23.11 16.89 2.87
C ASP A 125 21.71 17.21 2.33
N PHE A 126 21.44 16.92 1.06
CA PHE A 126 20.11 17.08 0.45
C PHE A 126 19.05 16.27 1.19
N LYS A 127 19.39 15.08 1.70
CA LYS A 127 18.45 14.26 2.49
C LYS A 127 17.98 14.99 3.75
N ASP A 128 18.86 15.75 4.39
CA ASP A 128 18.54 16.54 5.57
C ASP A 128 17.71 17.77 5.20
N TYR A 129 17.98 18.37 4.04
CA TYR A 129 17.14 19.44 3.46
C TYR A 129 15.71 18.95 3.20
N LEU A 130 15.54 17.80 2.55
CA LEU A 130 14.21 17.24 2.27
C LEU A 130 13.42 16.93 3.55
N LYS A 131 14.11 16.48 4.60
CA LYS A 131 13.52 16.26 5.92
C LYS A 131 13.13 17.57 6.62
N LYS A 132 13.93 18.63 6.44
CA LYS A 132 13.74 19.93 7.12
C LYS A 132 12.54 20.71 6.59
N PHE A 133 12.31 20.69 5.27
CA PHE A 133 11.30 21.53 4.64
C PHE A 133 9.95 20.83 4.42
N ASP A 134 9.80 19.58 4.84
CA ASP A 134 8.57 18.80 4.66
C ASP A 134 8.12 18.67 3.18
N ILE A 135 8.97 19.08 2.21
CA ILE A 135 8.65 19.18 0.77
C ILE A 135 8.24 17.82 0.16
N PHE A 136 8.58 16.72 0.84
CA PHE A 136 8.16 15.36 0.48
C PHE A 136 7.47 14.59 1.62
N THR A 137 7.24 15.26 2.74
CA THR A 137 6.43 14.81 3.86
C THR A 137 5.08 15.50 3.71
N VAL A 138 4.43 15.24 2.57
CA VAL A 138 3.08 15.76 2.36
C VAL A 138 2.15 14.94 3.24
N GLU A 139 1.90 15.40 4.47
CA GLU A 139 0.87 14.86 5.37
C GLU A 139 -0.53 14.87 4.71
N GLU A 140 -0.73 15.69 3.66
CA GLU A 140 -1.97 15.83 2.90
C GLU A 140 -2.12 14.88 1.69
N LEU A 141 -1.08 14.10 1.33
CA LEU A 141 -1.29 12.97 0.43
C LEU A 141 -1.98 11.86 1.23
N PRO A 142 -2.88 11.07 0.63
CA PRO A 142 -3.59 10.01 1.35
C PRO A 142 -2.62 9.18 2.19
N ALA A 143 -2.83 9.17 3.52
CA ALA A 143 -1.91 8.59 4.50
C ALA A 143 -1.37 7.23 4.01
N GLY A 144 -0.06 7.17 3.76
CA GLY A 144 0.60 5.98 3.22
C GLY A 144 1.31 6.20 1.90
N THR A 145 1.16 7.32 1.19
CA THR A 145 2.05 7.69 0.07
C THR A 145 3.43 8.11 0.56
N ASN A 146 4.15 7.16 1.19
CA ASN A 146 5.58 7.30 1.43
C ASN A 146 6.27 7.23 0.07
N ILE A 147 6.36 8.42 -0.50
CA ILE A 147 7.18 8.77 -1.62
C ILE A 147 8.65 8.92 -1.17
N GLY A 148 8.92 8.71 0.12
CA GLY A 148 10.24 8.72 0.72
C GLY A 148 11.25 7.90 -0.08
N PHE A 149 12.36 8.53 -0.35
CA PHE A 149 13.58 7.89 -0.81
C PHE A 149 14.03 6.87 0.24
N SER A 150 14.52 5.70 -0.17
CA SER A 150 14.97 4.69 0.78
C SER A 150 16.17 5.22 1.57
N ASP A 151 16.23 4.93 2.87
CA ASP A 151 17.38 5.27 3.70
C ASP A 151 18.60 4.49 3.20
N GLY A 152 19.44 5.13 2.37
CA GLY A 152 20.74 4.59 1.96
C GLY A 152 21.10 4.76 0.49
N GLU A 153 20.14 5.07 -0.40
CA GLU A 153 20.44 5.24 -1.83
C GLU A 153 20.87 6.67 -2.15
N ASN A 154 21.89 6.83 -3.00
CA ASN A 154 22.24 8.13 -3.57
C ASN A 154 21.15 8.53 -4.56
N LEU A 155 20.60 9.73 -4.39
CA LEU A 155 19.53 10.23 -5.27
C LEU A 155 20.14 10.93 -6.46
N THR A 156 19.59 10.70 -7.64
CA THR A 156 19.95 11.42 -8.86
C THR A 156 18.89 12.45 -9.23
N TYR A 157 19.25 13.44 -10.06
CA TYR A 157 18.26 14.38 -10.64
C TYR A 157 17.12 13.65 -11.37
N ALA A 158 17.42 12.53 -12.04
CA ALA A 158 16.42 11.69 -12.69
C ALA A 158 15.40 11.12 -11.70
N ASP A 159 15.82 10.70 -10.51
CA ASP A 159 14.93 10.16 -9.47
C ASP A 159 13.95 11.22 -8.97
N VAL A 160 14.46 12.44 -8.72
CA VAL A 160 13.63 13.56 -8.24
C VAL A 160 12.65 14.03 -9.31
N PHE A 161 13.10 14.15 -10.56
CA PHE A 161 12.21 14.50 -11.68
C PHE A 161 11.16 13.43 -11.94
N ALA A 162 11.53 12.15 -11.95
CA ALA A 162 10.58 11.05 -12.07
C ALA A 162 9.53 11.11 -10.95
N LYS A 163 9.94 11.45 -9.73
CA LYS A 163 9.05 11.66 -8.59
C LYS A 163 8.07 12.81 -8.81
N PHE A 164 8.57 13.95 -9.25
CA PHE A 164 7.74 15.10 -9.57
C PHE A 164 6.71 14.76 -10.65
N LEU A 165 7.16 14.17 -11.75
CA LEU A 165 6.30 13.76 -12.86
C LEU A 165 5.22 12.80 -12.38
N SER A 166 5.57 11.91 -11.46
CA SER A 166 4.62 10.98 -10.82
C SER A 166 3.49 11.71 -10.10
N LEU A 167 3.85 12.68 -9.26
CA LEU A 167 2.91 13.49 -8.49
C LEU A 167 2.05 14.38 -9.39
N PHE A 168 2.65 14.95 -10.43
CA PHE A 168 1.94 15.75 -11.42
C PHE A 168 0.89 14.92 -12.16
N LEU A 169 1.28 13.76 -12.71
CA LEU A 169 0.35 12.89 -13.44
C LEU A 169 -0.74 12.32 -12.55
N TYR A 170 -0.42 12.01 -11.29
CA TYR A 170 -1.43 11.64 -10.30
C TYR A 170 -2.44 12.77 -10.09
N SER A 171 -1.95 13.99 -9.84
CA SER A 171 -2.80 15.17 -9.62
C SER A 171 -3.67 15.45 -10.84
N TYR A 172 -3.09 15.44 -12.04
CA TYR A 172 -3.79 15.64 -13.31
C TYR A 172 -4.89 14.59 -13.54
N ARG A 173 -4.62 13.32 -13.20
CA ARG A 173 -5.56 12.22 -13.41
C ARG A 173 -6.72 12.20 -12.42
N TYR A 174 -6.46 12.52 -11.15
CA TYR A 174 -7.40 12.27 -10.05
C TYR A 174 -8.06 13.51 -9.49
N SER A 175 -7.56 14.70 -9.79
CA SER A 175 -8.18 15.93 -9.31
C SER A 175 -9.40 16.28 -10.17
N PRO A 176 -10.62 16.33 -9.58
CA PRO A 176 -11.83 16.72 -10.31
C PRO A 176 -11.74 18.15 -10.85
N LEU A 177 -10.89 19.00 -10.26
CA LEU A 177 -10.61 20.33 -10.79
C LEU A 177 -10.01 20.26 -12.19
N PHE A 178 -9.02 19.39 -12.45
CA PHE A 178 -8.42 19.29 -13.78
C PHE A 178 -9.38 18.69 -14.82
N GLY A 179 -10.25 17.76 -14.43
CA GLY A 179 -11.24 17.16 -15.35
C GLY A 179 -12.40 18.07 -15.73
N THR A 180 -12.73 19.07 -14.92
CA THR A 180 -13.87 19.98 -15.17
C THR A 180 -13.44 21.33 -15.74
N VAL A 181 -12.23 21.79 -15.38
CA VAL A 181 -11.68 23.08 -15.79
C VAL A 181 -11.07 22.99 -17.19
N MET A 182 -10.48 21.86 -17.60
CA MET A 182 -9.67 21.74 -18.83
C MET A 182 -10.44 21.36 -20.12
N VAL A 183 -11.77 21.36 -20.12
CA VAL A 183 -12.58 20.89 -21.26
C VAL A 183 -12.98 22.01 -22.23
N GLU A 184 -12.80 23.28 -21.86
CA GLU A 184 -12.88 24.40 -22.80
C GLU A 184 -11.46 24.88 -23.15
N PRO A 185 -11.17 25.19 -24.43
CA PRO A 185 -9.91 25.82 -24.79
C PRO A 185 -9.85 27.15 -24.06
N PHE A 186 -9.01 27.21 -23.03
CA PHE A 186 -8.82 28.42 -22.24
C PHE A 186 -8.43 29.56 -23.18
N THR A 187 -9.36 30.50 -23.35
CA THR A 187 -9.03 31.84 -23.81
C THR A 187 -7.99 32.39 -22.85
N VAL A 188 -6.76 32.56 -23.36
CA VAL A 188 -5.62 33.29 -22.80
C VAL A 188 -6.05 34.19 -21.63
N GLY A 189 -5.96 33.66 -20.41
CA GLY A 189 -6.63 34.23 -19.25
C GLY A 189 -6.27 33.48 -17.97
N MET A 190 -4.97 33.52 -17.64
CA MET A 190 -4.38 33.41 -16.30
C MET A 190 -5.18 32.63 -15.23
N TYR A 191 -5.02 31.31 -15.21
CA TYR A 191 -4.91 30.58 -13.94
C TYR A 191 -3.63 29.76 -14.01
N PHE A 192 -2.51 30.43 -13.75
CA PHE A 192 -1.20 29.80 -13.60
C PHE A 192 -1.25 28.93 -12.34
N THR A 193 -1.44 27.63 -12.49
CA THR A 193 -1.16 26.70 -11.39
C THR A 193 0.32 26.34 -11.44
N LYS A 194 1.19 27.29 -11.07
CA LYS A 194 2.62 27.03 -10.87
C LYS A 194 2.75 26.08 -9.68
N ARG A 195 3.03 24.80 -9.95
CA ARG A 195 3.51 23.87 -8.92
C ARG A 195 5.02 23.81 -9.02
N THR A 196 5.68 24.62 -8.20
CA THR A 196 7.14 24.60 -8.07
C THR A 196 7.55 23.49 -7.13
N VAL A 197 8.42 22.61 -7.60
CA VAL A 197 9.22 21.75 -6.72
C VAL A 197 10.66 22.20 -6.81
N PHE A 198 11.22 22.63 -5.68
CA PHE A 198 12.62 23.04 -5.59
C PHE A 198 13.53 21.80 -5.75
N LEU A 199 14.56 21.92 -6.59
CA LEU A 199 15.63 20.95 -6.84
C LEU A 199 16.93 21.42 -6.20
N PRO A 200 17.31 20.95 -5.01
CA PRO A 200 18.52 21.43 -4.36
C PRO A 200 19.83 21.21 -5.15
N PRO A 201 20.87 22.04 -4.93
CA PRO A 201 20.85 23.16 -4.00
C PRO A 201 19.83 24.25 -4.42
N ASP A 202 19.60 24.47 -5.73
CA ASP A 202 18.95 25.73 -6.15
C ASP A 202 18.06 25.68 -7.42
N GLY A 203 17.81 24.53 -8.04
CA GLY A 203 16.91 24.44 -9.20
C GLY A 203 15.41 24.46 -8.84
N GLN A 204 14.56 24.46 -9.87
CA GLN A 204 13.12 24.29 -9.72
C GLN A 204 12.51 23.50 -10.88
N ILE A 205 11.40 22.81 -10.64
CA ILE A 205 10.55 22.21 -11.68
C ILE A 205 9.19 22.90 -11.66
N ASP A 206 8.77 23.41 -12.81
CA ASP A 206 7.47 24.02 -13.04
C ASP A 206 6.69 23.25 -14.11
N VAL A 207 5.35 23.32 -14.07
CA VAL A 207 4.50 22.84 -15.18
C VAL A 207 3.72 24.00 -15.76
N PHE A 208 3.72 24.07 -17.08
CA PHE A 208 3.03 25.07 -17.89
C PHE A 208 2.05 24.38 -18.83
N PHE A 209 0.82 24.87 -18.96
CA PHE A 209 -0.16 24.35 -19.92
C PHE A 209 -0.23 25.25 -21.15
N GLY A 210 -0.13 24.67 -22.34
CA GLY A 210 0.05 25.37 -23.62
C GLY A 210 1.53 25.50 -24.02
N ASN A 211 1.76 26.24 -25.10
CA ASN A 211 3.10 26.59 -25.58
C ASN A 211 3.56 27.92 -24.99
N ILE A 212 4.59 27.90 -24.13
CA ILE A 212 5.07 29.11 -23.46
C ILE A 212 5.56 30.20 -24.42
N ALA A 213 6.02 29.81 -25.61
CA ALA A 213 6.53 30.75 -26.62
C ALA A 213 5.44 31.65 -27.23
N GLU A 214 4.16 31.36 -26.97
CA GLU A 214 3.03 32.18 -27.39
C GLU A 214 2.75 33.35 -26.41
N LEU A 215 3.38 33.34 -25.24
CA LEU A 215 3.24 34.42 -24.26
C LEU A 215 4.05 35.66 -24.66
N ASP A 216 3.43 36.83 -24.47
CA ASP A 216 4.13 38.12 -24.56
C ASP A 216 5.02 38.30 -23.32
N GLN A 217 6.34 38.27 -23.54
CA GLN A 217 7.34 38.42 -22.49
C GLN A 217 7.24 39.74 -21.74
N LYS A 218 6.91 40.84 -22.44
CA LYS A 218 6.80 42.16 -21.80
C LYS A 218 5.63 42.17 -20.83
N LYS A 219 4.49 41.63 -21.28
CA LYS A 219 3.31 41.50 -20.43
C LYS A 219 3.59 40.60 -19.23
N LEU A 220 4.31 39.50 -19.41
CA LEU A 220 4.72 38.60 -18.31
C LEU A 220 5.58 39.33 -17.27
N LEU A 221 6.54 40.16 -17.71
CA LEU A 221 7.38 40.95 -16.81
C LEU A 221 6.56 42.02 -16.06
N GLU A 222 5.61 42.67 -16.74
CA GLU A 222 4.69 43.61 -16.11
C GLU A 222 3.82 42.92 -15.04
N GLU A 223 3.25 41.75 -15.34
CA GLU A 223 2.48 40.94 -14.39
C GLU A 223 3.33 40.49 -13.21
N LEU A 224 4.59 40.12 -13.44
CA LEU A 224 5.53 39.73 -12.39
C LEU A 224 5.81 40.90 -11.43
N ARG A 225 5.98 42.12 -11.96
CA ARG A 225 6.11 43.34 -11.15
C ARG A 225 4.86 43.56 -10.31
N GLU A 226 3.69 43.50 -10.92
CA GLU A 226 2.41 43.68 -10.22
C GLU A 226 2.17 42.60 -9.15
N LEU A 227 2.60 41.36 -9.40
CA LEU A 227 2.51 40.26 -8.45
C LEU A 227 3.43 40.49 -7.25
N LEU A 228 4.68 40.91 -7.49
CA LEU A 228 5.60 41.28 -6.42
C LEU A 228 5.02 42.43 -5.59
N ASP A 229 4.44 43.44 -6.25
CA ASP A 229 3.76 44.56 -5.59
C ASP A 229 2.53 44.15 -4.78
N SER A 230 1.74 43.21 -5.29
CA SER A 230 0.54 42.71 -4.64
C SER A 230 0.86 41.80 -3.46
N ALA A 231 1.83 40.89 -3.60
CA ALA A 231 2.28 40.01 -2.53
C ALA A 231 2.82 40.83 -1.34
N MET A 232 3.48 41.97 -1.60
CA MET A 232 3.87 42.94 -0.58
C MET A 232 2.69 43.50 0.21
N SER A 233 1.55 43.75 -0.44
CA SER A 233 0.35 44.27 0.22
C SER A 233 -0.35 43.21 1.09
N LEU A 234 -0.33 41.94 0.65
CA LEU A 234 -1.00 40.82 1.31
C LEU A 234 -0.22 40.26 2.50
N ALA A 235 1.12 40.23 2.43
CA ALA A 235 1.97 39.84 3.57
C ALA A 235 1.72 40.72 4.81
N LYS A 236 1.15 41.92 4.62
CA LYS A 236 0.79 42.84 5.70
C LYS A 236 -0.58 42.55 6.34
N THR A 237 -1.42 41.67 5.78
CA THR A 237 -2.87 41.64 6.11
C THR A 237 -3.50 40.26 6.41
N ALA A 238 -2.79 39.12 6.32
CA ALA A 238 -3.42 37.79 6.35
C ALA A 238 -3.95 37.29 7.74
N PRO A 239 -5.25 36.92 7.87
CA PRO A 239 -5.84 36.22 9.04
C PRO A 239 -5.96 34.68 8.85
N LYS A 240 -6.09 33.92 9.95
CA LYS A 240 -6.14 32.44 9.99
C LYS A 240 -7.58 31.87 9.82
N GLU A 241 -7.78 30.92 8.91
CA GLU A 241 -9.09 30.27 8.63
C GLU A 241 -9.19 28.79 9.02
N ASN A 242 -10.42 28.34 9.29
CA ASN A 242 -10.81 27.00 9.76
C ASN A 242 -11.73 26.25 8.76
N ASN A 243 -11.60 24.92 8.79
CA ASN A 243 -12.14 23.89 7.90
C ASN A 243 -13.67 23.68 7.84
N LYS A 244 -14.15 23.09 6.73
CA LYS A 244 -15.51 22.58 6.52
C LYS A 244 -15.55 21.19 5.85
N GLU A 245 -16.49 20.36 6.30
CA GLU A 245 -16.63 18.92 5.97
C GLU A 245 -17.60 18.58 4.80
N SER A 246 -17.46 17.37 4.25
CA SER A 246 -18.10 16.84 3.02
C SER A 246 -19.19 15.76 3.24
N ARG A 247 -20.10 15.61 2.26
CA ARG A 247 -21.31 14.73 2.25
C ARG A 247 -21.12 13.36 1.56
N SER A 248 -22.03 12.42 1.86
CA SER A 248 -22.00 10.98 1.52
C SER A 248 -22.79 10.52 0.28
N PHE A 249 -22.34 9.42 -0.34
CA PHE A 249 -22.85 8.70 -1.51
C PHE A 249 -23.44 7.33 -1.12
N SER A 250 -24.70 7.00 -1.42
CA SER A 250 -25.18 5.59 -1.51
C SER A 250 -26.53 5.51 -2.22
N ASP A 251 -26.74 4.53 -3.12
CA ASP A 251 -28.07 3.87 -3.35
C ASP A 251 -28.14 2.77 -4.46
N SER A 252 -27.07 2.10 -4.92
CA SER A 252 -27.22 1.13 -6.05
C SER A 252 -26.37 -0.14 -6.08
N ILE A 253 -25.97 -0.72 -4.93
CA ILE A 253 -24.98 -1.82 -4.93
C ILE A 253 -25.49 -3.10 -4.20
N GLU A 254 -25.41 -4.28 -4.86
CA GLU A 254 -25.79 -5.62 -4.33
C GLU A 254 -24.54 -6.39 -3.82
N ILE A 255 -24.62 -6.97 -2.63
CA ILE A 255 -23.54 -7.76 -2.00
C ILE A 255 -23.49 -9.15 -2.66
N VAL A 256 -22.32 -9.56 -3.13
CA VAL A 256 -22.08 -10.85 -3.78
C VAL A 256 -21.18 -11.80 -2.98
N GLY A 257 -20.49 -11.29 -1.96
CA GLY A 257 -19.59 -12.11 -1.15
C GLY A 257 -18.96 -11.34 0.00
N TYR A 258 -18.02 -11.99 0.68
CA TYR A 258 -17.20 -11.38 1.71
C TYR A 258 -15.74 -11.73 1.48
N ALA A 259 -14.84 -10.84 1.88
CA ALA A 259 -13.42 -11.06 1.79
C ALA A 259 -12.71 -10.67 3.09
N ALA A 260 -11.62 -11.36 3.40
CA ALA A 260 -10.67 -10.95 4.43
C ALA A 260 -9.24 -11.20 3.97
N TYR A 261 -8.30 -10.48 4.57
CA TYR A 261 -6.87 -10.75 4.39
C TYR A 261 -6.43 -11.82 5.38
N LEU A 262 -5.54 -12.72 4.94
CA LEU A 262 -4.69 -13.45 5.87
C LEU A 262 -3.91 -12.45 6.72
N TYR A 263 -3.89 -12.67 8.03
CA TYR A 263 -3.14 -11.83 8.96
C TYR A 263 -2.14 -12.70 9.74
N PRO A 264 -0.84 -12.35 9.78
CA PRO A 264 -0.23 -11.19 9.13
C PRO A 264 -0.32 -11.28 7.59
N PRO A 265 -0.29 -10.15 6.86
CA PRO A 265 -0.40 -10.15 5.40
C PRO A 265 0.74 -10.92 4.74
N VAL A 266 0.40 -11.73 3.72
CA VAL A 266 1.35 -12.58 2.99
C VAL A 266 1.29 -12.31 1.48
N TRP A 267 2.31 -12.78 0.76
CA TRP A 267 2.24 -12.96 -0.69
C TRP A 267 1.95 -14.42 -1.00
N VAL A 268 1.03 -14.74 -1.91
CA VAL A 268 0.62 -16.12 -2.25
C VAL A 268 1.32 -16.65 -3.50
N PHE A 269 1.71 -15.77 -4.41
CA PHE A 269 2.45 -16.13 -5.62
C PHE A 269 3.85 -15.54 -5.50
N GLU A 270 4.18 -14.61 -6.39
CA GLU A 270 5.41 -13.85 -6.36
C GLU A 270 5.15 -12.48 -5.74
N LYS A 271 6.16 -11.93 -5.07
CA LYS A 271 6.13 -10.53 -4.67
C LYS A 271 5.91 -9.69 -5.94
N PRO A 272 4.82 -8.92 -6.04
CA PRO A 272 4.57 -8.17 -7.26
C PRO A 272 5.65 -7.10 -7.42
N MET A 273 6.34 -7.12 -8.56
CA MET A 273 7.26 -6.04 -8.94
C MET A 273 6.47 -4.92 -9.58
N ARG A 274 6.64 -3.69 -9.09
CA ARG A 274 6.06 -2.51 -9.76
C ARG A 274 6.82 -2.28 -11.06
N ASN A 275 6.11 -2.17 -12.19
CA ASN A 275 6.74 -1.67 -13.40
C ASN A 275 6.97 -0.15 -13.31
N PHE A 276 7.86 0.41 -14.15
CA PHE A 276 8.17 1.86 -14.17
C PHE A 276 6.90 2.73 -14.23
N HIS A 277 5.93 2.34 -15.05
CA HIS A 277 4.66 3.05 -15.19
C HIS A 277 3.79 3.00 -13.92
N GLU A 278 3.79 1.90 -13.16
CA GLU A 278 3.15 1.82 -11.83
C GLU A 278 3.89 2.62 -10.77
N HIS A 279 5.23 2.62 -10.84
CA HIS A 279 6.09 3.46 -10.02
C HIS A 279 5.79 4.95 -10.23
N VAL A 280 5.69 5.36 -11.49
CA VAL A 280 5.43 6.74 -11.88
C VAL A 280 3.98 7.15 -11.61
N LEU A 281 3.00 6.29 -11.85
CA LEU A 281 1.61 6.69 -11.59
C LEU A 281 1.20 6.61 -10.12
N LEU A 282 2.12 6.23 -9.22
CA LEU A 282 1.85 5.90 -7.80
C LEU A 282 0.62 5.02 -7.65
N LYS A 283 0.34 4.20 -8.66
CA LYS A 283 -0.82 3.33 -8.62
C LYS A 283 -0.52 2.30 -7.53
N PRO A 284 -1.46 2.02 -6.62
CA PRO A 284 -1.41 0.75 -5.91
C PRO A 284 -1.23 -0.35 -6.96
N ILE A 285 -0.62 -1.47 -6.58
CA ILE A 285 -0.51 -2.63 -7.48
C ILE A 285 -1.94 -3.14 -7.74
N ILE A 286 -2.65 -2.48 -8.67
CA ILE A 286 -4.04 -2.70 -9.08
C ILE A 286 -4.06 -3.46 -10.41
N SER A 287 -2.90 -3.61 -11.07
CA SER A 287 -2.76 -4.59 -12.14
C SER A 287 -3.31 -5.92 -11.62
N PRO A 288 -4.20 -6.60 -12.37
CA PRO A 288 -4.93 -7.77 -11.91
C PRO A 288 -3.96 -8.68 -11.20
N SER A 289 -3.99 -8.65 -9.87
CA SER A 289 -3.07 -9.44 -9.08
C SER A 289 -3.40 -10.88 -9.44
N PRO A 290 -2.41 -11.71 -9.74
CA PRO A 290 -2.64 -13.13 -9.95
C PRO A 290 -3.59 -13.63 -8.87
N SER A 291 -4.66 -14.27 -9.30
CA SER A 291 -5.60 -14.90 -8.40
C SER A 291 -5.85 -16.32 -8.86
N GLU A 292 -6.02 -17.20 -7.89
CA GLU A 292 -6.46 -18.56 -8.15
C GLU A 292 -7.87 -18.73 -7.59
N LYS A 293 -8.68 -19.44 -8.37
CA LYS A 293 -10.06 -19.76 -8.02
C LYS A 293 -10.16 -21.20 -7.58
N PHE A 294 -10.94 -21.42 -6.54
CA PHE A 294 -11.17 -22.71 -5.93
C PHE A 294 -12.66 -22.91 -5.63
N LYS A 295 -13.02 -24.13 -5.25
CA LYS A 295 -14.34 -24.46 -4.72
C LYS A 295 -14.20 -25.26 -3.43
N ILE A 296 -15.08 -24.99 -2.47
CA ILE A 296 -15.27 -25.81 -1.27
C ILE A 296 -16.77 -26.12 -1.22
N GLY A 297 -17.13 -27.35 -1.59
CA GLY A 297 -18.52 -27.68 -1.93
C GLY A 297 -19.01 -26.78 -3.08
N GLU A 298 -20.16 -26.11 -2.88
CA GLU A 298 -20.74 -25.19 -3.87
C GLU A 298 -20.23 -23.74 -3.73
N ILE A 299 -19.34 -23.47 -2.77
CA ILE A 299 -18.87 -22.12 -2.49
C ILE A 299 -17.64 -21.82 -3.34
N GLU A 300 -17.74 -20.80 -4.20
CA GLU A 300 -16.61 -20.30 -4.98
C GLU A 300 -15.71 -19.39 -4.13
N ILE A 301 -14.40 -19.62 -4.25
CA ILE A 301 -13.37 -18.90 -3.50
C ILE A 301 -12.36 -18.35 -4.49
N GLU A 302 -11.90 -17.12 -4.28
CA GLU A 302 -10.79 -16.53 -5.02
C GLU A 302 -9.72 -16.04 -4.04
N ILE A 303 -8.49 -16.53 -4.19
CA ILE A 303 -7.36 -16.11 -3.37
C ILE A 303 -6.46 -15.24 -4.23
N LYS A 304 -6.28 -13.99 -3.82
CA LYS A 304 -5.43 -13.02 -4.52
C LYS A 304 -4.00 -13.08 -4.03
N ASN A 305 -3.07 -12.62 -4.88
CA ASN A 305 -1.64 -12.58 -4.56
C ASN A 305 -1.31 -11.89 -3.23
N ASN A 306 -2.06 -10.86 -2.86
CA ASN A 306 -1.83 -10.12 -1.62
C ASN A 306 -2.35 -10.82 -0.34
N GLY A 307 -2.71 -12.10 -0.41
CA GLY A 307 -3.20 -12.88 0.73
C GLY A 307 -4.68 -12.65 1.05
N MET A 308 -5.42 -11.94 0.20
CA MET A 308 -6.87 -11.76 0.38
C MET A 308 -7.64 -12.99 -0.12
N ILE A 309 -8.53 -13.50 0.73
CA ILE A 309 -9.44 -14.60 0.41
C ILE A 309 -10.85 -14.02 0.23
N LEU A 310 -11.39 -14.13 -0.97
CA LEU A 310 -12.76 -13.80 -1.33
C LEU A 310 -13.61 -15.07 -1.31
N VAL A 311 -14.73 -15.05 -0.60
CA VAL A 311 -15.71 -16.14 -0.55
C VAL A 311 -17.05 -15.64 -1.09
N LEU A 312 -17.53 -16.24 -2.17
CA LEU A 312 -18.77 -15.86 -2.85
C LEU A 312 -19.97 -16.53 -2.16
N THR A 313 -20.39 -15.95 -1.04
CA THR A 313 -21.58 -16.35 -0.29
C THR A 313 -22.30 -15.15 0.29
N ARG A 314 -23.63 -15.23 0.39
CA ARG A 314 -24.45 -14.21 1.06
C ARG A 314 -24.39 -14.29 2.59
N SER A 315 -23.99 -15.45 3.13
CA SER A 315 -23.85 -15.66 4.58
C SER A 315 -22.48 -15.19 5.07
N ARG A 316 -22.47 -14.13 5.88
CA ARG A 316 -21.24 -13.62 6.52
C ARG A 316 -20.60 -14.66 7.43
N GLU A 317 -21.41 -15.45 8.11
CA GLU A 317 -20.96 -16.54 8.99
C GLU A 317 -20.27 -17.65 8.19
N GLU A 318 -20.86 -18.05 7.05
CA GLU A 318 -20.27 -19.07 6.19
C GLU A 318 -18.95 -18.60 5.59
N ALA A 319 -18.86 -17.34 5.14
CA ALA A 319 -17.60 -16.78 4.68
C ALA A 319 -16.51 -16.81 5.76
N ARG A 320 -16.85 -16.43 7.00
CA ARG A 320 -15.91 -16.49 8.14
C ARG A 320 -15.44 -17.92 8.38
N LYS A 321 -16.37 -18.88 8.38
CA LYS A 321 -16.11 -20.31 8.60
C LYS A 321 -15.14 -20.84 7.55
N VAL A 322 -15.39 -20.57 6.27
CA VAL A 322 -14.53 -20.98 5.15
C VAL A 322 -13.13 -20.34 5.24
N ILE A 323 -13.06 -19.03 5.48
CA ILE A 323 -11.77 -18.31 5.61
C ILE A 323 -10.96 -18.86 6.78
N ASN A 324 -11.59 -19.03 7.95
CA ASN A 324 -10.90 -19.57 9.13
C ASN A 324 -10.50 -21.04 8.94
N LEU A 325 -11.31 -21.86 8.27
CA LEU A 325 -10.94 -23.24 7.95
C LEU A 325 -9.65 -23.31 7.11
N ILE A 326 -9.58 -22.55 6.02
CA ILE A 326 -8.37 -22.46 5.18
C ILE A 326 -7.18 -21.98 6.01
N THR A 327 -7.38 -20.95 6.83
CA THR A 327 -6.33 -20.34 7.66
C THR A 327 -5.82 -21.30 8.74
N SER A 328 -6.69 -22.10 9.35
CA SER A 328 -6.32 -23.16 10.30
C SER A 328 -5.42 -24.21 9.62
N LEU A 329 -5.80 -24.64 8.41
CA LEU A 329 -5.04 -25.64 7.66
C LEU A 329 -3.68 -25.10 7.22
N LEU A 330 -3.61 -23.83 6.80
CA LEU A 330 -2.33 -23.16 6.55
C LEU A 330 -1.45 -23.14 7.81
N THR A 331 -2.02 -22.81 8.97
CA THR A 331 -1.28 -22.80 10.25
C THR A 331 -0.75 -24.20 10.63
N ILE A 332 -1.50 -25.25 10.30
CA ILE A 332 -1.12 -26.65 10.55
C ILE A 332 0.00 -27.11 9.61
N PHE A 333 -0.17 -26.91 8.30
CA PHE A 333 0.68 -27.52 7.27
C PHE A 333 1.82 -26.65 6.77
N VAL A 334 1.77 -25.33 6.99
CA VAL A 334 2.81 -24.40 6.57
C VAL A 334 3.68 -24.05 7.77
N GLY A 335 4.87 -24.65 7.85
CA GLY A 335 5.80 -24.44 8.95
C GLY A 335 6.13 -22.96 9.16
N ASN A 336 6.11 -22.53 10.42
CA ASN A 336 6.37 -21.15 10.89
C ASN A 336 5.33 -20.08 10.49
N ALA A 337 4.22 -20.44 9.86
CA ALA A 337 3.16 -19.48 9.60
C ALA A 337 2.32 -19.23 10.85
N ASN A 338 2.27 -17.97 11.30
CA ASN A 338 1.54 -17.55 12.49
C ASN A 338 0.30 -16.74 12.10
N PHE A 339 -0.76 -17.42 11.66
CA PHE A 339 -1.97 -16.73 11.24
C PHE A 339 -2.94 -16.49 12.40
N PHE A 340 -3.71 -15.41 12.30
CA PHE A 340 -4.80 -15.06 13.20
C PHE A 340 -6.15 -15.47 12.59
N ALA A 341 -7.10 -15.78 13.46
CA ALA A 341 -8.50 -16.00 13.11
C ALA A 341 -9.13 -14.70 12.62
N THR A 342 -9.84 -14.78 11.50
CA THR A 342 -10.65 -13.68 10.97
C THR A 342 -11.87 -13.46 11.88
N ARG A 343 -12.01 -12.24 12.40
CA ARG A 343 -13.16 -11.77 13.18
C ARG A 343 -14.24 -11.22 12.24
N TYR A 344 -15.45 -11.01 12.77
CA TYR A 344 -16.53 -10.41 11.96
C TYR A 344 -16.15 -9.03 11.43
N SER A 345 -15.47 -8.19 12.23
CA SER A 345 -14.99 -6.86 11.86
C SER A 345 -14.00 -6.85 10.69
N ASP A 346 -13.30 -7.95 10.48
CA ASP A 346 -12.27 -8.07 9.44
C ASP A 346 -12.87 -8.36 8.07
N LEU A 347 -14.07 -8.95 8.04
CA LEU A 347 -14.80 -9.25 6.81
C LEU A 347 -15.25 -7.96 6.12
N LYS A 348 -14.87 -7.82 4.86
CA LYS A 348 -15.32 -6.77 3.97
C LYS A 348 -16.39 -7.32 3.04
N GLU A 349 -17.50 -6.60 2.94
CA GLU A 349 -18.53 -6.91 1.96
C GLU A 349 -18.02 -6.60 0.57
N VAL A 350 -18.22 -7.57 -0.31
CA VAL A 350 -17.79 -7.50 -1.69
C VAL A 350 -19.01 -7.37 -2.57
N TYR A 351 -19.00 -6.32 -3.37
CA TYR A 351 -20.10 -5.97 -4.21
C TYR A 351 -19.73 -6.11 -5.69
N TYR A 352 -20.69 -6.54 -6.49
CA TYR A 352 -20.53 -6.60 -7.94
C TYR A 352 -21.37 -5.50 -8.58
N PRO A 353 -20.74 -4.42 -9.11
CA PRO A 353 -21.49 -3.40 -9.81
C PRO A 353 -22.14 -4.00 -11.05
N ARG A 354 -23.46 -3.83 -11.20
CA ARG A 354 -24.23 -4.44 -12.30
C ARG A 354 -23.68 -4.09 -13.68
N LYS A 355 -23.13 -2.87 -13.86
CA LYS A 355 -22.39 -2.45 -15.08
C LYS A 355 -21.45 -1.25 -14.79
N PRO A 356 -20.24 -1.19 -15.37
CA PRO A 356 -19.53 -2.26 -16.07
C PRO A 356 -18.80 -3.21 -15.08
N PRO A 357 -18.66 -4.50 -15.40
CA PRO A 357 -18.35 -5.60 -14.47
C PRO A 357 -16.86 -5.72 -14.11
N ARG A 358 -16.11 -4.61 -14.04
CA ARG A 358 -14.64 -4.68 -14.02
C ARG A 358 -14.01 -4.64 -12.63
N PHE A 359 -14.75 -4.28 -11.58
CA PHE A 359 -14.15 -4.07 -10.25
C PHE A 359 -15.08 -4.49 -9.12
N TYR A 360 -14.52 -5.19 -8.13
CA TYR A 360 -15.16 -5.39 -6.84
C TYR A 360 -15.08 -4.10 -6.04
N ILE A 361 -16.22 -3.61 -5.57
CA ILE A 361 -16.24 -2.53 -4.58
C ILE A 361 -16.22 -3.21 -3.22
N PHE A 362 -15.24 -2.86 -2.39
CA PHE A 362 -15.17 -3.32 -1.00
C PHE A 362 -15.74 -2.21 -0.13
N ARG A 363 -16.84 -2.47 0.57
CA ARG A 363 -17.34 -1.55 1.58
C ARG A 363 -16.80 -2.00 2.93
N SER A 364 -15.95 -1.18 3.53
CA SER A 364 -15.61 -1.32 4.94
C SER A 364 -16.59 -0.50 5.75
N TYR A 365 -17.40 -1.15 6.59
CA TYR A 365 -17.97 -0.46 7.74
C TYR A 365 -16.80 -0.10 8.64
N ILE A 366 -16.62 1.20 8.89
CA ILE A 366 -15.78 1.87 9.92
C ILE A 366 -14.53 1.09 10.32
N PRO A 367 -13.29 1.58 10.08
CA PRO A 367 -12.14 0.96 10.72
C PRO A 367 -12.36 1.04 12.23
N SER A 368 -12.65 -0.09 12.90
CA SER A 368 -12.56 -0.17 14.36
C SER A 368 -11.17 0.29 14.77
N ASP A 369 -11.00 0.90 15.94
CA ASP A 369 -9.69 1.36 16.42
C ASP A 369 -8.63 0.23 16.42
N GLU A 370 -9.05 -1.02 16.50
CA GLU A 370 -8.19 -2.22 16.36
C GLU A 370 -7.83 -2.55 14.90
N SER A 371 -8.65 -2.18 13.92
CA SER A 371 -8.36 -2.30 12.49
C SER A 371 -7.67 -1.06 11.92
N GLN A 372 -7.56 0.06 12.66
CA GLN A 372 -6.74 1.20 12.24
C GLN A 372 -5.27 0.83 12.03
N PRO A 373 -4.61 0.04 12.91
CA PRO A 373 -3.29 -0.50 12.64
C PRO A 373 -3.28 -1.38 11.40
N ILE A 374 -4.30 -2.20 11.13
CA ILE A 374 -4.38 -3.06 9.93
C ILE A 374 -4.65 -2.23 8.67
N TYR A 375 -5.47 -1.20 8.73
CA TYR A 375 -5.75 -0.29 7.63
C TYR A 375 -4.54 0.59 7.37
N LYS A 376 -3.93 1.16 8.42
CA LYS A 376 -2.62 1.81 8.36
C LYS A 376 -1.57 0.83 7.87
N TYR A 377 -1.56 -0.44 8.25
CA TYR A 377 -0.57 -1.42 7.82
C TYR A 377 -0.85 -1.88 6.41
N ILE A 378 -2.08 -2.04 5.93
CA ILE A 378 -2.41 -2.41 4.55
C ILE A 378 -2.16 -1.22 3.63
N HIS A 379 -2.60 0.00 3.97
CA HIS A 379 -2.25 1.21 3.22
C HIS A 379 -0.73 1.48 3.28
N ARG A 380 -0.09 1.35 4.46
CA ARG A 380 1.37 1.49 4.61
C ARG A 380 2.15 0.29 4.07
N SER A 381 1.61 -0.90 3.84
CA SER A 381 2.37 -2.06 3.31
C SER A 381 2.14 -2.27 1.83
N ILE A 382 1.00 -1.80 1.29
CA ILE A 382 0.82 -1.65 -0.15
C ILE A 382 1.73 -0.53 -0.68
N ILE A 383 2.01 0.49 0.14
CA ILE A 383 2.74 1.68 -0.31
C ILE A 383 4.14 1.87 0.33
N SER A 384 4.37 1.48 1.58
CA SER A 384 5.55 1.89 2.40
C SER A 384 6.36 0.76 3.06
N ALA A 385 5.88 -0.49 3.13
CA ALA A 385 6.61 -1.61 3.75
C ALA A 385 6.51 -2.93 2.96
N PRO A 386 7.02 -2.98 1.71
CA PRO A 386 7.09 -4.21 0.93
C PRO A 386 8.16 -5.22 1.43
N HIS A 387 8.78 -5.02 2.60
CA HIS A 387 10.02 -5.70 2.96
C HIS A 387 9.91 -6.91 3.91
N THR A 388 8.76 -7.27 4.47
CA THR A 388 8.69 -8.42 5.39
C THR A 388 7.48 -9.34 5.25
N ARG A 389 6.61 -9.18 4.24
CA ARG A 389 5.54 -10.17 4.01
C ARG A 389 6.16 -11.51 3.60
N PRO A 390 5.92 -12.60 4.34
CA PRO A 390 6.41 -13.89 3.92
C PRO A 390 5.72 -14.31 2.62
N ILE A 391 6.46 -14.98 1.76
CA ILE A 391 5.93 -15.59 0.54
C ILE A 391 5.43 -16.98 0.93
N LEU A 392 4.12 -17.14 0.84
CA LEU A 392 3.43 -18.40 0.93
C LEU A 392 3.43 -19.01 -0.47
N GLY A 393 4.06 -20.16 -0.68
CA GLY A 393 4.04 -20.81 -1.98
C GLY A 393 2.63 -21.24 -2.39
N VAL A 394 2.32 -21.16 -3.68
CA VAL A 394 1.01 -21.54 -4.26
C VAL A 394 0.62 -22.96 -3.87
N ASP A 395 1.58 -23.89 -3.85
CA ASP A 395 1.34 -25.29 -3.49
C ASP A 395 0.82 -25.46 -2.06
N ALA A 396 1.25 -24.58 -1.13
CA ALA A 396 0.75 -24.59 0.23
C ALA A 396 -0.73 -24.17 0.30
N ILE A 397 -1.12 -23.18 -0.51
CA ILE A 397 -2.52 -22.75 -0.63
C ILE A 397 -3.36 -23.84 -1.28
N LYS A 398 -2.91 -24.43 -2.39
CA LYS A 398 -3.59 -25.55 -3.06
C LYS A 398 -3.80 -26.72 -2.11
N LYS A 399 -2.76 -27.09 -1.35
CA LYS A 399 -2.84 -28.16 -0.35
C LYS A 399 -3.83 -27.83 0.76
N ALA A 400 -3.78 -26.62 1.32
CA ALA A 400 -4.72 -26.19 2.37
C ALA A 400 -6.17 -26.16 1.88
N VAL A 401 -6.42 -25.65 0.66
CA VAL A 401 -7.76 -25.62 0.07
C VAL A 401 -8.26 -27.03 -0.27
N GLY A 402 -7.39 -27.92 -0.76
CA GLY A 402 -7.73 -29.32 -1.01
C GLY A 402 -8.18 -30.04 0.26
N TYR A 403 -7.45 -29.88 1.38
CA TYR A 403 -7.91 -30.38 2.67
C TYR A 403 -9.20 -29.70 3.15
N ALA A 404 -9.34 -28.39 2.91
CA ALA A 404 -10.54 -27.65 3.31
C ALA A 404 -11.78 -28.18 2.59
N GLU A 405 -11.68 -28.48 1.30
CA GLU A 405 -12.77 -29.08 0.51
C GLU A 405 -13.27 -30.38 1.13
N THR A 406 -12.37 -31.25 1.59
CA THR A 406 -12.76 -32.53 2.18
C THR A 406 -13.27 -32.37 3.62
N VAL A 407 -12.59 -31.57 4.43
CA VAL A 407 -12.91 -31.37 5.86
C VAL A 407 -14.20 -30.56 6.05
N TYR A 408 -14.55 -29.66 5.12
CA TYR A 408 -15.70 -28.76 5.24
C TYR A 408 -17.04 -29.50 5.44
N THR A 409 -17.16 -30.73 4.94
CA THR A 409 -18.35 -31.58 5.14
C THR A 409 -18.42 -32.21 6.53
N ASP A 410 -17.31 -32.26 7.26
CA ASP A 410 -17.22 -32.71 8.64
C ASP A 410 -17.31 -31.52 9.59
N GLU A 411 -18.53 -31.20 10.03
CA GLU A 411 -18.80 -30.05 10.91
C GLU A 411 -18.02 -30.12 12.22
N ASP A 412 -17.80 -31.32 12.77
CA ASP A 412 -17.10 -31.50 14.03
C ASP A 412 -15.61 -31.18 13.85
N LEU A 413 -14.96 -31.74 12.82
CA LEU A 413 -13.55 -31.46 12.53
C LEU A 413 -13.33 -30.00 12.11
N THR A 414 -14.23 -29.43 11.31
CA THR A 414 -14.22 -28.00 10.96
C THR A 414 -14.29 -27.13 12.22
N THR A 415 -15.16 -27.48 13.17
CA THR A 415 -15.27 -26.72 14.43
C THR A 415 -14.00 -26.83 15.26
N ILE A 416 -13.39 -28.01 15.36
CA ILE A 416 -12.13 -28.20 16.10
C ILE A 416 -11.00 -27.38 15.46
N LEU A 417 -10.92 -27.33 14.11
CA LEU A 417 -9.92 -26.53 13.40
C LEU A 417 -10.07 -25.03 13.63
N ILE A 418 -11.32 -24.53 13.67
CA ILE A 418 -11.59 -23.12 13.97
C ILE A 418 -11.22 -22.81 15.43
N LEU A 419 -11.57 -23.69 16.38
CA LEU A 419 -11.17 -23.56 17.79
C LEU A 419 -9.64 -23.54 17.94
N PHE A 420 -8.92 -24.38 17.19
CA PHE A 420 -7.47 -24.37 17.16
C PHE A 420 -6.91 -23.01 16.71
N LEU A 421 -7.42 -22.45 15.60
CA LEU A 421 -6.95 -21.15 15.09
C LEU A 421 -7.31 -20.00 16.04
N GLU A 422 -8.49 -20.00 16.65
CA GLU A 422 -8.86 -19.00 17.66
C GLU A 422 -7.95 -19.10 18.88
N ALA A 423 -7.69 -20.31 19.39
CA ALA A 423 -6.74 -20.54 20.48
C ALA A 423 -5.32 -20.10 20.13
N TYR A 424 -4.89 -20.34 18.88
CA TYR A 424 -3.59 -19.91 18.37
C TYR A 424 -3.49 -18.38 18.30
N SER A 425 -4.56 -17.71 17.89
CA SER A 425 -4.64 -16.24 17.83
C SER A 425 -4.44 -15.62 19.22
N HIS A 426 -5.16 -16.13 20.23
CA HIS A 426 -4.97 -15.70 21.61
C HIS A 426 -3.54 -15.95 22.12
N TYR A 427 -2.89 -17.04 21.70
CA TYR A 427 -1.49 -17.27 22.04
C TYR A 427 -0.55 -16.22 21.44
N LEU A 428 -0.78 -15.81 20.18
CA LEU A 428 0.01 -14.76 19.52
C LEU A 428 -0.18 -13.39 20.19
N GLU A 429 -1.35 -13.13 20.76
CA GLU A 429 -1.67 -11.92 21.54
C GLU A 429 -1.22 -11.98 23.01
N SER A 430 -0.52 -13.06 23.40
CA SER A 430 -0.09 -13.31 24.78
C SER A 430 -1.24 -13.49 25.79
N GLU A 431 -2.42 -13.86 25.32
CA GLU A 431 -3.60 -14.19 26.12
C GLU A 431 -3.62 -15.70 26.46
N PHE A 432 -2.63 -16.13 27.25
CA PHE A 432 -2.34 -17.56 27.44
C PHE A 432 -3.48 -18.34 28.12
N ASN A 433 -4.24 -17.73 29.04
CA ASN A 433 -5.38 -18.39 29.68
C ASN A 433 -6.50 -18.69 28.66
N GLN A 434 -6.85 -17.71 27.83
CA GLN A 434 -7.87 -17.81 26.78
C GLN A 434 -7.45 -18.83 25.73
N SER A 435 -6.21 -18.72 25.26
CA SER A 435 -5.60 -19.69 24.36
C SER A 435 -5.69 -21.11 24.91
N PHE A 436 -5.33 -21.30 26.18
CA PHE A 436 -5.34 -22.61 26.82
C PHE A 436 -6.76 -23.19 26.94
N ILE A 437 -7.74 -22.40 27.37
CA ILE A 437 -9.13 -22.86 27.50
C ILE A 437 -9.70 -23.26 26.14
N MET A 438 -9.52 -22.41 25.11
CA MET A 438 -10.04 -22.70 23.77
C MET A 438 -9.34 -23.90 23.13
N GLY A 439 -8.01 -23.99 23.27
CA GLY A 439 -7.24 -25.14 22.82
C GLY A 439 -7.64 -26.43 23.53
N TRP A 440 -7.97 -26.35 24.83
CA TRP A 440 -8.39 -27.50 25.63
C TRP A 440 -9.75 -28.02 25.16
N VAL A 441 -10.71 -27.13 24.89
CA VAL A 441 -12.01 -27.50 24.31
C VAL A 441 -11.83 -28.19 22.95
N GLY A 442 -10.94 -27.66 22.10
CA GLY A 442 -10.59 -28.30 20.82
C GLY A 442 -10.01 -29.71 21.01
N LEU A 443 -9.08 -29.88 21.95
CA LEU A 443 -8.47 -31.16 22.28
C LEU A 443 -9.50 -32.17 22.82
N GLU A 444 -10.36 -31.79 23.77
CA GLU A 444 -11.39 -32.68 24.31
C GLU A 444 -12.35 -33.18 23.24
N ARG A 445 -12.74 -32.30 22.30
CA ARG A 445 -13.58 -32.68 21.15
C ARG A 445 -12.86 -33.65 20.23
N LEU A 446 -11.58 -33.42 19.94
CA LEU A 446 -10.76 -34.32 19.13
C LEU A 446 -10.61 -35.71 19.78
N ILE A 447 -10.33 -35.76 21.09
CA ILE A 447 -10.27 -37.02 21.84
C ILE A 447 -11.63 -37.73 21.84
N SER A 448 -12.73 -37.00 21.99
CA SER A 448 -14.08 -37.57 21.91
C SER A 448 -14.41 -38.09 20.51
N ARG A 449 -13.84 -37.49 19.47
CA ARG A 449 -13.92 -38.00 18.10
C ARG A 449 -13.14 -39.31 17.93
N PHE A 450 -11.89 -39.38 18.40
CA PHE A 450 -11.12 -40.63 18.40
C PHE A 450 -11.82 -41.74 19.18
N TRP A 451 -12.40 -41.38 20.34
CA TRP A 451 -13.19 -42.30 21.16
C TRP A 451 -14.38 -42.90 20.40
N ARG A 452 -15.15 -42.06 19.70
CA ARG A 452 -16.33 -42.51 18.93
C ARG A 452 -15.95 -43.50 17.82
N ARG A 453 -14.77 -43.36 17.21
CA ARG A 453 -14.30 -44.28 16.15
C ARG A 453 -14.08 -45.71 16.62
N LEU A 454 -13.67 -45.92 17.87
CA LEU A 454 -13.45 -47.27 18.43
C LEU A 454 -14.70 -48.16 18.41
N TRP A 455 -15.87 -47.57 18.22
CA TRP A 455 -17.14 -48.28 18.28
C TRP A 455 -18.16 -47.85 17.22
N VAL A 456 -17.78 -46.98 16.26
CA VAL A 456 -18.70 -46.55 15.20
C VAL A 456 -19.19 -47.75 14.37
N ASP A 457 -18.30 -48.69 14.07
CA ASP A 457 -18.60 -49.91 13.31
C ASP A 457 -19.17 -51.05 14.17
N LYS A 458 -19.23 -50.84 15.50
CA LYS A 458 -19.80 -51.82 16.41
C LYS A 458 -21.32 -51.62 16.47
N LYS A 459 -22.07 -52.72 16.32
CA LYS A 459 -23.55 -52.76 16.46
C LYS A 459 -24.00 -52.58 17.92
N LEU A 460 -23.62 -51.47 18.54
CA LEU A 460 -24.00 -51.12 19.91
C LEU A 460 -25.38 -50.46 19.93
N SER A 461 -26.17 -50.74 20.97
CA SER A 461 -27.44 -50.06 21.21
C SER A 461 -27.24 -48.58 21.54
N LYS A 462 -28.24 -47.74 21.25
CA LYS A 462 -28.23 -46.30 21.54
C LYS A 462 -27.86 -45.99 23.00
N ASN A 463 -28.50 -46.68 23.95
CA ASN A 463 -28.23 -46.54 25.39
C ASN A 463 -26.77 -46.90 25.74
N ARG A 464 -26.18 -47.91 25.09
CA ARG A 464 -24.77 -48.24 25.32
C ARG A 464 -23.83 -47.15 24.79
N LYS A 465 -24.14 -46.57 23.62
CA LYS A 465 -23.37 -45.43 23.05
C LYS A 465 -23.42 -44.22 23.98
N GLU A 466 -24.61 -43.83 24.45
CA GLU A 466 -24.78 -42.72 25.40
C GLU A 466 -23.98 -42.94 26.70
N LYS A 467 -23.98 -44.16 27.24
CA LYS A 467 -23.15 -44.49 28.42
C LYS A 467 -21.65 -44.39 28.15
N LEU A 468 -21.18 -44.73 26.95
CA LEU A 468 -19.76 -44.61 26.58
C LEU A 468 -19.37 -43.14 26.34
N ASP A 469 -20.28 -42.30 25.84
CA ASP A 469 -20.02 -40.87 25.63
C ASP A 469 -19.84 -40.12 26.96
N GLN A 470 -20.55 -40.55 28.01
CA GLN A 470 -20.44 -40.01 29.38
C GLN A 470 -19.12 -40.35 30.10
N TRP A 471 -18.24 -41.15 29.49
CA TRP A 471 -16.96 -41.46 30.12
C TRP A 471 -16.10 -40.21 30.27
N GLU A 472 -15.48 -40.11 31.44
CA GLU A 472 -14.51 -39.06 31.76
C GLU A 472 -13.30 -39.13 30.82
N LEU A 473 -12.71 -37.96 30.55
CA LEU A 473 -11.58 -37.82 29.63
C LEU A 473 -10.42 -38.78 29.96
N HIS A 474 -10.09 -38.95 31.24
CA HIS A 474 -8.97 -39.82 31.65
C HIS A 474 -9.20 -41.29 31.24
N LYS A 475 -10.43 -41.80 31.36
CA LYS A 475 -10.79 -43.17 30.96
C LYS A 475 -10.73 -43.32 29.44
N LYS A 476 -11.20 -42.30 28.70
CA LYS A 476 -11.11 -42.26 27.24
C LYS A 476 -9.65 -42.32 26.79
N LEU A 477 -8.77 -41.52 27.41
CA LEU A 477 -7.35 -41.47 27.09
C LEU A 477 -6.62 -42.79 27.37
N GLU A 478 -6.87 -43.43 28.51
CA GLU A 478 -6.28 -44.73 28.84
C GLU A 478 -6.63 -45.79 27.78
N VAL A 479 -7.91 -45.85 27.38
CA VAL A 479 -8.31 -46.83 26.36
C VAL A 479 -7.74 -46.50 24.99
N LEU A 480 -7.66 -45.22 24.61
CA LEU A 480 -7.08 -44.80 23.33
C LEU A 480 -5.58 -45.12 23.25
N GLU A 481 -4.84 -44.97 24.35
CA GLU A 481 -3.43 -45.34 24.46
C GLU A 481 -3.23 -46.87 24.38
N LEU A 482 -4.04 -47.65 25.12
CA LEU A 482 -4.03 -49.11 25.03
C LEU A 482 -4.32 -49.66 23.63
N HIS A 483 -5.10 -48.94 22.82
CA HIS A 483 -5.39 -49.31 21.43
C HIS A 483 -4.37 -48.77 20.43
N GLY A 484 -3.34 -48.03 20.88
CA GLY A 484 -2.31 -47.46 20.02
C GLY A 484 -2.81 -46.31 19.13
N ILE A 485 -3.98 -45.73 19.43
CA ILE A 485 -4.49 -44.55 18.69
C ILE A 485 -3.73 -43.29 19.13
N ILE A 486 -3.31 -43.23 20.40
CA ILE A 486 -2.50 -42.16 20.95
C ILE A 486 -1.22 -42.77 21.51
N GLU A 487 -0.08 -42.20 21.13
CA GLU A 487 1.22 -42.61 21.65
C GLU A 487 1.37 -42.27 23.15
N GLY A 488 2.15 -43.06 23.90
CA GLY A 488 2.32 -42.89 25.34
C GLY A 488 2.92 -41.54 25.76
N ASN A 489 3.77 -40.92 24.92
CA ASN A 489 4.30 -39.56 25.12
C ASN A 489 3.18 -38.49 25.05
N ILE A 490 2.27 -38.60 24.08
CA ILE A 490 1.12 -37.72 23.90
C ILE A 490 0.15 -37.93 25.05
N TYR A 491 -0.15 -39.18 25.44
CA TYR A 491 -0.98 -39.49 26.61
C TYR A 491 -0.48 -38.77 27.87
N ASN A 492 0.82 -38.90 28.18
CA ASN A 492 1.40 -38.26 29.36
C ASN A 492 1.35 -36.73 29.28
N THR A 493 1.52 -36.18 28.08
CA THR A 493 1.40 -34.74 27.83
C THR A 493 -0.02 -34.25 28.10
N ILE A 494 -1.05 -34.93 27.57
CA ILE A 494 -2.45 -34.57 27.79
C ILE A 494 -2.82 -34.72 29.27
N LYS A 495 -2.34 -35.76 29.95
CA LYS A 495 -2.56 -35.96 31.39
C LYS A 495 -1.99 -34.81 32.22
N ASN A 496 -0.79 -34.34 31.90
CA ASN A 496 -0.18 -33.17 32.54
C ASN A 496 -1.01 -31.89 32.27
N LEU A 497 -1.41 -31.66 31.01
CA LEU A 497 -2.26 -30.53 30.62
C LEU A 497 -3.62 -30.54 31.32
N ASN A 498 -4.21 -31.72 31.56
CA ASN A 498 -5.44 -31.85 32.36
C ASN A 498 -5.25 -31.34 33.79
N GLY A 499 -4.09 -31.61 34.40
CA GLY A 499 -3.71 -31.06 35.70
C GLY A 499 -3.68 -29.53 35.67
N LYS A 500 -3.06 -28.94 34.64
CA LYS A 500 -3.00 -27.48 34.43
C LYS A 500 -4.39 -26.87 34.23
N ARG A 501 -5.26 -27.54 33.47
CA ARG A 501 -6.67 -27.14 33.29
C ARG A 501 -7.42 -27.10 34.63
N ASN A 502 -7.26 -28.14 35.44
CA ASN A 502 -7.92 -28.21 36.75
C ASN A 502 -7.41 -27.12 37.69
N ASP A 503 -6.10 -26.87 37.69
CA ASP A 503 -5.47 -25.77 38.43
C ASP A 503 -6.01 -24.39 37.98
N LEU A 504 -6.15 -24.16 36.68
CA LEU A 504 -6.73 -22.92 36.16
C LEU A 504 -8.19 -22.75 36.58
N ILE A 505 -9.02 -23.78 36.42
CA ILE A 505 -10.48 -23.66 36.63
C ILE A 505 -10.88 -23.70 38.10
N HIS A 506 -10.23 -24.55 38.90
CA HIS A 506 -10.59 -24.73 40.31
C HIS A 506 -9.77 -23.87 41.26
N HIS A 507 -8.58 -23.42 40.84
CA HIS A 507 -7.66 -22.65 41.69
C HIS A 507 -7.24 -21.32 41.08
N ALA A 508 -7.80 -20.92 39.93
CA ALA A 508 -7.47 -19.67 39.23
C ALA A 508 -5.97 -19.48 38.98
N ARG A 509 -5.20 -20.56 38.88
CA ARG A 509 -3.74 -20.49 38.62
C ARG A 509 -3.52 -20.13 37.15
N PRO A 510 -2.76 -19.06 36.85
CA PRO A 510 -2.57 -18.61 35.47
C PRO A 510 -1.73 -19.62 34.67
N ILE A 511 -2.06 -19.73 33.39
CA ILE A 511 -1.30 -20.48 32.40
C ILE A 511 -0.16 -19.61 31.88
N ASN A 512 1.05 -20.17 31.86
CA ASN A 512 2.19 -19.50 31.24
C ASN A 512 2.29 -19.82 29.73
N LYS A 513 3.14 -19.07 29.03
CA LYS A 513 3.39 -19.25 27.59
C LYS A 513 3.79 -20.68 27.21
N GLY A 514 4.59 -21.36 28.03
CA GLY A 514 5.08 -22.71 27.76
C GLY A 514 3.97 -23.76 27.81
N ASP A 515 3.11 -23.67 28.83
CA ASP A 515 1.95 -24.56 29.01
C ASP A 515 0.93 -24.37 27.86
N ALA A 516 0.63 -23.13 27.46
CA ALA A 516 -0.24 -22.84 26.32
C ALA A 516 0.35 -23.35 24.99
N ARG A 517 1.66 -23.13 24.76
CA ARG A 517 2.35 -23.65 23.58
C ARG A 517 2.33 -25.18 23.52
N MET A 518 2.62 -25.84 24.63
CA MET A 518 2.61 -27.31 24.72
C MET A 518 1.24 -27.90 24.35
N LEU A 519 0.16 -27.26 24.79
CA LEU A 519 -1.20 -27.65 24.39
C LEU A 519 -1.43 -27.47 22.89
N LEU A 520 -1.12 -26.30 22.34
CA LEU A 520 -1.33 -25.99 20.93
C LEU A 520 -0.50 -26.89 20.02
N ASP A 521 0.76 -27.18 20.36
CA ASP A 521 1.63 -28.09 19.62
C ASP A 521 1.07 -29.53 19.66
N THR A 522 0.58 -29.98 20.82
CA THR A 522 -0.07 -31.30 20.95
C THR A 522 -1.34 -31.39 20.08
N LEU A 523 -2.21 -30.37 20.15
CA LEU A 523 -3.43 -30.31 19.35
C LEU A 523 -3.13 -30.25 17.86
N LYS A 524 -2.14 -29.42 17.46
CA LYS A 524 -1.67 -29.29 16.07
C LYS A 524 -1.21 -30.63 15.50
N ASN A 525 -0.39 -31.37 16.25
CA ASN A 525 0.13 -32.67 15.82
C ASN A 525 -0.97 -33.72 15.66
N LEU A 526 -1.91 -33.78 16.62
CA LEU A 526 -3.05 -34.69 16.54
C LEU A 526 -3.98 -34.33 15.39
N LEU A 527 -4.26 -33.04 15.15
CA LEU A 527 -5.05 -32.59 14.01
C LEU A 527 -4.38 -32.90 12.67
N LYS A 528 -3.07 -32.69 12.58
CA LYS A 528 -2.30 -33.01 11.39
C LYS A 528 -2.39 -34.50 11.07
N SER A 529 -2.09 -35.35 12.05
CA SER A 529 -2.18 -36.81 11.90
C SER A 529 -3.59 -37.25 11.52
N GLU A 530 -4.60 -36.66 12.16
CA GLU A 530 -6.00 -36.93 11.86
C GLU A 530 -6.38 -36.60 10.42
N ILE A 531 -5.99 -35.42 9.92
CA ILE A 531 -6.28 -35.01 8.54
C ILE A 531 -5.54 -35.88 7.54
N GLU A 532 -4.25 -36.17 7.80
CA GLU A 532 -3.44 -37.04 6.95
C GLU A 532 -3.97 -38.48 6.94
N ASN A 533 -4.50 -39.00 8.06
CA ASN A 533 -5.07 -40.36 8.10
C ASN A 533 -6.39 -40.48 7.33
N ILE A 534 -7.21 -39.42 7.27
CA ILE A 534 -8.48 -39.47 6.54
C ILE A 534 -8.28 -39.14 5.05
N TYR A 535 -7.30 -38.29 4.71
CA TYR A 535 -7.23 -37.63 3.40
C TYR A 535 -5.82 -37.59 2.77
N GLY A 536 -4.84 -38.32 3.32
CA GLY A 536 -3.43 -38.23 2.93
C GLY A 536 -2.97 -39.12 1.77
N ASP A 537 -3.90 -39.61 0.94
CA ASP A 537 -3.58 -40.42 -0.26
C ASP A 537 -2.93 -39.59 -1.39
#